data_AF-A0A285HFV3-F1
#
_entry.id   AF-A0A285HFV3-F1
#
_cell.length_a   1.000
_cell.length_b   1.000
_cell.length_c   1.000
_cell.angle_alpha   90.00
_cell.angle_beta   90.00
_cell.angle_gamma   90.00
#
_symmetry.space_group_name_H-M   'P 1'
#
loop_
_entity.id
_entity.type
_entity.pdbx_description
1 polymer ?
#
loop_
_entity_poly.entity_id
_entity_poly.type
_entity_poly.pdbx_seq_one_letter_code
_entity_poly.pdbx_strand_id
1 'polypeptide(L)'
;MADGFSVDAEQIRGHAAKVDAVQERFAAVKAASSAITQDDAAYGLLCGWISGILESRHARQDQLIAYVEENLRLAGDALRQTGAGYDQADDAAAQRLRKAGNL
;
A
#
# COMPACT_ATOMS: atom_id res chain seq x y z
N MET A 1 -5.23 26.07 19.28
CA MET A 1 -5.22 24.80 20.04
C MET A 1 -5.26 23.72 18.99
N ALA A 2 -4.19 22.93 18.85
CA ALA A 2 -4.21 21.83 17.89
C ALA A 2 -5.17 20.78 18.45
N ASP A 3 -6.22 20.45 17.70
CA ASP A 3 -7.01 19.24 17.92
C ASP A 3 -6.11 18.03 17.59
N GLY A 4 -5.17 17.76 18.50
CA GLY A 4 -4.27 16.63 18.39
C GLY A 4 -4.99 15.39 18.84
N PHE A 5 -5.27 14.47 17.91
CA PHE A 5 -5.56 13.10 18.29
C PHE A 5 -4.33 12.54 19.02
N SER A 6 -4.53 12.01 20.23
CA SER A 6 -3.53 11.19 20.92
C SER A 6 -3.46 9.85 20.20
N VAL A 7 -2.63 9.78 19.16
CA VAL A 7 -2.38 8.55 18.40
C VAL A 7 -1.05 7.98 18.85
N ASP A 8 -1.04 6.69 19.14
CA ASP A 8 0.18 5.94 19.45
C ASP A 8 0.98 5.70 18.16
N ALA A 9 2.26 6.09 18.15
CA ALA A 9 3.17 5.89 17.03
C ALA A 9 3.30 4.40 16.64
N GLU A 10 3.21 3.49 17.62
CA GLU A 10 3.22 2.05 17.36
C GLU A 10 1.96 1.59 16.63
N GLN A 11 0.79 2.16 16.96
CA GLN A 11 -0.45 1.88 16.22
C GLN A 11 -0.37 2.37 14.77
N ILE A 12 0.25 3.53 14.52
CA ILE A 12 0.46 4.05 13.17
C ILE A 12 1.37 3.11 12.37
N ARG A 13 2.49 2.65 12.95
CA ARG A 13 3.37 1.66 12.32
C ARG A 13 2.66 0.34 12.04
N GLY A 14 1.86 -0.14 13.01
CA GLY A 14 1.04 -1.34 12.83
C GLY A 14 0.00 -1.18 11.72
N HIS A 15 -0.54 0.02 11.51
CA HIS A 15 -1.42 0.28 10.39
C HIS A 15 -0.68 0.32 9.06
N ALA A 16 0.49 0.96 9.00
CA ALA A 16 1.34 0.97 7.81
C ALA A 16 1.66 -0.47 7.35
N ALA A 17 2.04 -1.35 8.28
CA ALA A 17 2.28 -2.77 7.98
C ALA A 17 1.05 -3.50 7.42
N LYS A 18 -0.16 -3.16 7.88
CA LYS A 18 -1.40 -3.71 7.32
C LYS A 18 -1.68 -3.20 5.91
N VAL A 19 -1.37 -1.92 5.63
CA VAL A 19 -1.48 -1.35 4.28
C VAL A 19 -0.50 -2.04 3.33
N ASP A 20 0.75 -2.23 3.75
CA ASP A 20 1.77 -2.95 2.98
C ASP A 20 1.30 -4.40 2.68
N ALA A 21 0.73 -5.09 3.67
CA ALA A 21 0.18 -6.45 3.45
C ALA A 21 -0.99 -6.49 2.46
N VAL A 22 -1.80 -5.43 2.37
CA VAL A 22 -2.84 -5.33 1.33
C VAL A 22 -2.20 -5.08 -0.03
N GLN A 23 -1.19 -4.22 -0.11
CA GLN A 23 -0.44 -3.95 -1.34
C GLN A 23 0.18 -5.23 -1.93
N GLU A 24 0.80 -6.07 -1.09
CA GLU A 24 1.37 -7.36 -1.51
C GLU A 24 0.33 -8.30 -2.13
N ARG A 25 -0.92 -8.28 -1.62
CA ARG A 25 -2.01 -9.09 -2.18
C ARG A 25 -2.43 -8.60 -3.57
N PHE A 26 -2.39 -7.29 -3.83
CA PHE A 26 -2.63 -6.76 -5.17
C PHE A 26 -1.54 -7.17 -6.16
N ALA A 27 -0.27 -7.19 -5.72
CA ALA A 27 0.83 -7.68 -6.54
C ALA A 27 0.64 -9.16 -6.92
N ALA A 28 0.16 -9.99 -5.98
CA ALA A 28 -0.18 -11.38 -6.26
C ALA A 28 -1.34 -11.53 -7.27
N VAL A 29 -2.38 -10.69 -7.17
CA VAL A 29 -3.51 -10.68 -8.13
C VAL A 29 -3.03 -10.28 -9.52
N LYS A 30 -2.16 -9.27 -9.64
CA LYS A 30 -1.58 -8.84 -10.91
C LYS A 30 -0.74 -9.95 -11.55
N ALA A 31 0.09 -10.62 -10.77
CA ALA A 31 0.88 -11.76 -11.26
C ALA A 31 -0.03 -12.88 -11.80
N ALA A 32 -1.11 -13.22 -11.08
CA ALA A 32 -2.10 -14.20 -11.55
C ALA A 32 -2.85 -13.74 -12.82
N SER A 33 -3.21 -12.46 -12.91
CA SER A 33 -3.85 -11.86 -14.10
C SER A 33 -2.95 -11.99 -15.33
N SER A 34 -1.66 -11.64 -15.20
CA SER A 34 -0.70 -11.70 -16.30
C SER A 34 -0.46 -13.13 -16.82
N ALA A 35 -0.58 -14.14 -15.97
CA ALA A 35 -0.43 -15.53 -16.38
C ALA A 35 -1.59 -16.01 -17.28
N ILE A 36 -2.79 -15.43 -17.14
CA ILE A 36 -3.98 -15.75 -17.96
C ILE A 36 -3.85 -15.13 -19.35
N THR A 37 -3.18 -13.98 -19.48
CA THR A 37 -3.00 -13.26 -20.75
C THR A 37 -2.04 -13.98 -21.73
N GLN A 38 -1.28 -14.97 -21.26
CA GLN A 38 -0.21 -15.59 -22.05
C GLN A 38 -0.51 -17.01 -22.57
N ASP A 39 -1.71 -17.54 -22.32
CA ASP A 39 -2.12 -18.87 -22.78
C ASP A 39 -3.08 -18.79 -23.97
N ASP A 40 -2.52 -18.48 -25.15
CA ASP A 40 -3.24 -18.48 -26.44
C ASP A 40 -3.75 -19.89 -26.83
N ALA A 41 -3.28 -20.94 -26.15
CA ALA A 41 -3.72 -22.32 -26.36
C ALA A 41 -4.90 -22.73 -25.46
N ALA A 42 -5.17 -22.00 -24.36
CA ALA A 42 -6.19 -22.36 -23.36
C ALA A 42 -7.60 -22.52 -23.94
N TYR A 43 -7.95 -21.73 -24.96
CA TYR A 43 -9.31 -21.69 -25.50
C TYR A 43 -9.46 -22.38 -26.87
N GLY A 44 -8.38 -22.87 -27.48
CA GLY A 44 -8.43 -23.54 -28.78
C GLY A 44 -8.90 -22.64 -29.94
N LEU A 45 -8.71 -23.11 -31.17
CA LEU A 45 -8.91 -22.31 -32.39
C LEU A 45 -10.34 -21.77 -32.58
N LEU A 46 -11.34 -22.48 -32.04
CA LEU A 46 -12.76 -22.12 -32.17
C LEU A 46 -13.22 -21.07 -31.16
N CYS A 47 -12.58 -20.98 -29.98
CA CYS A 47 -12.94 -20.01 -28.95
C CYS A 47 -11.91 -18.89 -28.78
N GLY A 48 -10.90 -18.78 -29.65
CA GLY A 48 -9.88 -17.71 -29.59
C GLY A 48 -10.44 -16.28 -29.65
N TRP A 49 -11.65 -16.08 -30.17
CA TRP A 49 -12.33 -14.78 -30.15
C TRP A 49 -12.70 -14.32 -28.73
N ILE A 50 -12.96 -15.26 -27.79
CA ILE A 50 -13.19 -14.96 -26.37
C ILE A 50 -11.88 -14.51 -25.71
N SER A 51 -10.75 -15.09 -26.10
CA SER A 51 -9.43 -14.73 -25.58
C SER A 51 -9.13 -13.24 -25.80
N GLY A 52 -9.36 -12.71 -27.01
CA GLY A 52 -9.13 -11.28 -27.28
C GLY A 52 -10.04 -10.34 -26.48
N ILE A 53 -11.28 -10.75 -26.18
CA ILE A 53 -12.17 -9.98 -25.30
C ILE A 53 -11.63 -10.00 -23.86
N LEU A 54 -11.26 -11.18 -23.35
CA LEU A 54 -10.72 -11.33 -22.00
C LEU A 54 -9.40 -10.58 -21.84
N GLU A 55 -8.51 -10.65 -22.82
CA GLU A 55 -7.23 -9.93 -22.86
C GLU A 55 -7.43 -8.42 -22.67
N SER A 56 -8.36 -7.83 -23.43
CA SER A 56 -8.67 -6.39 -23.30
C SER A 56 -9.23 -6.02 -21.92
N ARG A 57 -9.97 -6.93 -21.27
CA ARG A 57 -10.50 -6.75 -19.92
C ARG A 57 -9.37 -6.87 -18.89
N HIS A 58 -8.49 -7.85 -19.02
CA HIS A 58 -7.33 -8.04 -18.16
C HIS A 58 -6.38 -6.85 -18.24
N ALA A 59 -6.06 -6.37 -19.45
CA ALA A 59 -5.22 -5.18 -19.64
C ALA A 59 -5.80 -3.94 -18.94
N ARG A 60 -7.13 -3.75 -18.98
CA ARG A 60 -7.77 -2.65 -18.25
C ARG A 60 -7.76 -2.87 -16.74
N GLN A 61 -7.92 -4.10 -16.27
CA GLN A 61 -7.82 -4.44 -14.84
C GLN A 61 -6.40 -4.22 -14.31
N ASP A 62 -5.37 -4.54 -15.08
CA ASP A 62 -3.97 -4.31 -14.70
C ASP A 62 -3.68 -2.83 -14.46
N GLN A 63 -4.28 -1.93 -15.26
CA GLN A 63 -4.18 -0.48 -15.03
C GLN A 63 -4.83 -0.05 -13.71
N LEU A 64 -5.99 -0.62 -13.38
CA LEU A 64 -6.69 -0.33 -12.13
C LEU A 64 -5.91 -0.88 -10.93
N ILE A 65 -5.36 -2.09 -11.05
CA ILE A 65 -4.52 -2.70 -10.01
C ILE A 65 -3.27 -1.85 -9.78
N ALA A 66 -2.58 -1.42 -10.84
CA ALA A 66 -1.41 -0.55 -10.73
C ALA A 66 -1.74 0.78 -10.04
N TYR A 67 -2.90 1.37 -10.35
CA TYR A 67 -3.36 2.59 -9.68
C TYR A 67 -3.63 2.37 -8.18
N VAL A 68 -4.23 1.24 -7.81
CA VAL A 68 -4.47 0.90 -6.40
C VAL A 68 -3.17 0.60 -5.66
N GLU A 69 -2.25 -0.15 -6.26
CA GLU A 69 -0.91 -0.43 -5.71
C GLU A 69 -0.15 0.85 -5.37
N GLU A 70 -0.16 1.83 -6.28
CA GLU A 70 0.50 3.11 -6.06
C GLU A 70 -0.16 3.91 -4.93
N ASN A 71 -1.49 3.96 -4.87
CA ASN A 71 -2.18 4.64 -3.78
C ASN A 71 -1.93 3.98 -2.42
N LEU A 72 -1.86 2.65 -2.36
CA LEU A 72 -1.52 1.93 -1.14
C LEU A 72 -0.08 2.22 -0.71
N ARG A 73 0.86 2.27 -1.66
CA ARG A 73 2.25 2.68 -1.40
C ARG A 73 2.31 4.09 -0.80
N LEU A 74 1.64 5.06 -1.43
CA LEU A 74 1.59 6.44 -0.94
C LEU A 74 0.95 6.54 0.44
N ALA A 75 -0.12 5.78 0.71
CA ALA A 75 -0.75 5.73 2.02
C ALA A 75 0.19 5.13 3.08
N GLY A 76 0.90 4.04 2.76
CA GLY A 76 1.91 3.45 3.64
C GLY A 76 3.04 4.43 3.97
N ASP A 77 3.55 5.15 2.97
CA ASP A 77 4.58 6.18 3.15
C ASP A 77 4.10 7.32 4.06
N ALA A 78 2.88 7.82 3.83
CA ALA A 78 2.29 8.87 4.66
C ALA A 78 2.12 8.42 6.13
N LEU A 79 1.70 7.17 6.36
CA LEU A 79 1.60 6.60 7.71
C LEU A 79 2.97 6.50 8.38
N ARG A 80 3.99 5.99 7.68
CA ARG A 80 5.36 5.93 8.21
C ARG A 80 5.91 7.32 8.56
N GLN A 81 5.69 8.30 7.68
CA GLN A 81 6.10 9.68 7.93
C GLN A 81 5.37 10.29 9.14
N THR A 82 4.08 9.99 9.29
CA THR A 82 3.29 10.44 10.44
C THR A 82 3.80 9.82 11.73
N GLY A 83 4.04 8.50 11.75
CA GLY A 83 4.59 7.80 12.91
C GLY A 83 5.96 8.35 13.33
N ALA A 84 6.85 8.60 12.37
CA ALA A 84 8.14 9.24 12.63
C ALA A 84 8.00 10.67 13.18
N GLY A 85 6.98 11.42 12.74
CA GLY A 85 6.67 12.75 13.27
C GLY A 85 6.26 12.73 14.74
N TYR A 86 5.50 11.71 15.17
CA TYR A 86 5.14 11.53 16.59
C TYR A 86 6.37 11.19 17.43
N ASP A 87 7.22 10.24 17.01
CA ASP A 87 8.45 9.88 17.73
C ASP A 87 9.37 11.11 17.89
N GLN A 88 9.55 11.90 16.83
CA GLN A 88 10.37 13.12 16.88
C GLN A 88 9.80 14.17 17.84
N ALA A 89 8.48 14.33 17.89
CA ALA A 89 7.83 15.27 18.80
C ALA A 89 8.02 14.84 20.26
N ASP A 90 7.89 13.54 20.54
CA ASP A 90 8.07 12.98 21.88
C ASP A 90 9.53 13.06 22.35
N ASP A 91 10.49 12.70 21.48
CA ASP A 91 11.91 12.86 21.76
C ASP A 91 12.29 14.31 22.05
N ALA A 92 11.76 15.25 21.27
CA ALA A 92 12.00 16.68 21.48
C ALA A 92 11.40 17.16 22.82
N ALA A 93 10.22 16.67 23.21
CA ALA A 93 9.63 16.97 24.51
C ALA A 93 10.47 16.38 25.66
N ALA A 94 10.89 15.12 25.55
CA ALA A 94 11.72 14.44 26.54
C ALA A 94 13.10 15.12 26.71
N GLN A 95 13.71 15.63 25.63
CA GLN A 95 14.95 16.40 25.69
C GLN A 95 14.77 17.73 26.42
N ARG A 96 13.67 18.45 26.17
CA ARG A 96 13.36 19.72 26.85
C ARG A 96 13.14 19.50 28.35
N LEU A 97 12.43 18.44 28.72
CA LEU A 97 12.22 18.08 30.12
C LEU A 97 13.53 17.74 30.83
N ARG A 98 14.39 16.92 30.22
CA ARG A 98 15.74 16.62 30.75
C ARG A 98 16.56 17.89 30.96
N LYS A 99 16.60 18.77 29.96
CA LYS A 99 17.33 20.05 30.04
C LYS A 99 16.79 20.97 31.13
N ALA A 100 15.48 21.01 31.34
CA ALA A 100 14.87 21.83 32.39
C ALA A 100 15.07 21.25 33.81
N GLY A 101 15.21 19.93 33.92
CA GLY A 101 15.37 19.21 35.18
C GLY A 101 16.79 19.16 35.76
N ASN A 102 17.82 19.58 35.02
CA ASN A 102 19.23 19.49 35.44
C ASN A 102 19.66 18.09 35.94
N LEU A 103 19.42 17.07 35.10
CA LEU A 103 20.20 15.82 35.06
C LEU A 103 21.00 15.78 33.76
#